data_AF-A0A3D1VIM3-F1
#
_entry.id   AF-A0A3D1VIM3-F1
#
_cell.length_a   1.000
_cell.length_b   1.000
_cell.length_c   1.000
_cell.angle_alpha   90.00
_cell.angle_beta   90.00
_cell.angle_gamma   90.00
#
_symmetry.space_group_name_H-M   'P 1'
#
loop_
_entity.id
_entity.type
_entity.pdbx_description
1 polymer ?
#
loop_
_entity_poly.entity_id
_entity_poly.type
_entity_poly.pdbx_seq_one_letter_code
_entity_poly.pdbx_strand_id
1 'polypeptide(L)'
;MSKLYYCRQTTEKCKSIRYPSKFHPYKYGTSGCIYTSGCGVCASLMVLHNFGFTGLDTAAWTQKCLLMGARSADGTNMDKVAAFIERHFSIVSKRAKTVADLKNHLKAGGKAIVCVSGGGKQLFSNGGHYVYVGGLDKSGNLIVLDPYWYDGKFTMTANRRKYTKVKNAREVYVQPAALASDISGIWLFTNAKGAKTVYAENDVNYRKASPKAPTIKPGTYTTTAVRGIYKGAGAATGRKKVKDLTTDGRRHATTSKQKADAMFRAGTTITVLETKLLSTGNLWARCPSGWLCIWEKDIDRKFIK
;
A
#
# COMPACT_ATOMS: atom_id res chain seq x y z
N MET A 1 5.25 16.52 -6.12
CA MET A 1 5.90 15.72 -5.05
C MET A 1 6.05 14.30 -5.55
N SER A 2 7.29 13.86 -5.77
CA SER A 2 7.58 12.49 -6.19
C SER A 2 7.43 11.56 -4.98
N LYS A 3 6.53 10.59 -5.07
CA LYS A 3 6.35 9.58 -4.03
C LYS A 3 7.50 8.59 -4.11
N LEU A 4 8.03 8.13 -2.96
CA LEU A 4 8.92 6.96 -2.99
C LEU A 4 8.26 5.83 -3.80
N TYR A 5 8.97 5.27 -4.77
CA TYR A 5 8.49 4.10 -5.48
C TYR A 5 8.44 2.92 -4.50
N TYR A 6 7.30 2.23 -4.48
CA TYR A 6 7.06 1.10 -3.59
C TYR A 6 6.77 -0.17 -4.40
N CYS A 7 7.65 -1.16 -4.26
CA CYS A 7 7.47 -2.50 -4.82
C CYS A 7 7.05 -3.47 -3.71
N ARG A 8 5.78 -3.89 -3.72
CA ARG A 8 5.23 -4.86 -2.78
C ARG A 8 5.25 -6.27 -3.38
N GLN A 9 5.84 -7.22 -2.67
CA GLN A 9 5.95 -8.61 -3.13
C GLN A 9 4.64 -9.38 -2.94
N THR A 10 3.80 -9.01 -1.98
CA THR A 10 2.55 -9.70 -1.63
C THR A 10 1.37 -9.27 -2.52
N THR A 11 1.59 -9.18 -3.82
CA THR A 11 0.54 -8.89 -4.82
C THR A 11 0.21 -10.13 -5.64
N GLU A 12 -0.99 -10.17 -6.23
CA GLU A 12 -1.40 -11.29 -7.08
C GLU A 12 -0.44 -11.48 -8.26
N LYS A 13 -0.03 -10.38 -8.92
CA LYS A 13 0.96 -10.41 -10.01
C LYS A 13 2.28 -11.08 -9.57
N CYS A 14 2.72 -10.89 -8.33
CA CYS A 14 3.98 -11.48 -7.86
C CYS A 14 3.93 -13.00 -7.64
N LYS A 15 2.74 -13.61 -7.61
CA LYS A 15 2.59 -15.08 -7.52
C LYS A 15 2.99 -15.79 -8.82
N SER A 16 2.86 -15.10 -9.96
CA SER A 16 3.24 -15.63 -11.28
C SER A 16 4.71 -15.37 -11.65
N ILE A 17 5.40 -14.45 -10.96
CA ILE A 17 6.80 -14.15 -11.25
C ILE A 17 7.71 -15.19 -10.59
N ARG A 18 8.27 -16.06 -11.43
CA ARG A 18 9.17 -17.16 -11.02
C ARG A 18 10.46 -16.62 -10.42
N TYR A 19 10.81 -17.08 -9.24
CA TYR A 19 12.09 -16.84 -8.57
C TYR A 19 12.57 -18.10 -7.82
N PRO A 20 12.76 -19.23 -8.53
CA PRO A 20 12.99 -20.53 -7.92
C PRO A 20 14.43 -20.71 -7.44
N SER A 21 14.63 -21.55 -6.43
CA SER A 21 15.94 -22.13 -6.07
C SER A 21 15.84 -23.65 -6.02
N LYS A 22 16.98 -24.33 -5.84
CA LYS A 22 17.01 -25.80 -5.67
C LYS A 22 16.10 -26.28 -4.52
N PHE A 23 16.07 -25.54 -3.42
CA PHE A 23 15.27 -25.88 -2.23
C PHE A 23 13.83 -25.37 -2.31
N HIS A 24 13.56 -24.36 -3.14
CA HIS A 24 12.25 -23.75 -3.33
C HIS A 24 11.89 -23.71 -4.82
N PRO A 25 11.46 -24.84 -5.40
CA PRO A 25 11.01 -24.88 -6.77
C PRO A 25 9.74 -24.04 -6.95
N TYR A 26 9.52 -23.52 -8.15
CA TYR A 26 8.37 -22.66 -8.41
C TYR A 26 7.04 -23.42 -8.24
N LYS A 27 6.17 -22.89 -7.39
CA LYS A 27 4.76 -23.25 -7.25
C LYS A 27 3.95 -21.96 -7.11
N TYR A 28 2.91 -21.79 -7.93
CA TYR A 28 2.14 -20.54 -8.00
C TYR A 28 1.73 -20.06 -6.59
N GLY A 29 2.22 -18.89 -6.21
CA GLY A 29 1.92 -18.23 -4.93
C GLY A 29 2.36 -18.93 -3.65
N THR A 30 3.02 -20.09 -3.73
CA THR A 30 3.33 -20.94 -2.57
C THR A 30 4.79 -21.33 -2.44
N SER A 31 5.58 -21.28 -3.52
CA SER A 31 7.03 -21.49 -3.45
C SER A 31 7.76 -20.91 -4.65
N GLY A 32 9.04 -20.56 -4.48
CA GLY A 32 9.93 -20.18 -5.58
C GLY A 32 9.42 -19.05 -6.47
N CYS A 33 8.70 -18.07 -5.91
CA CYS A 33 8.16 -16.91 -6.62
C CYS A 33 8.42 -15.61 -5.83
N ILE A 34 8.22 -14.46 -6.48
CA ILE A 34 8.41 -13.16 -5.81
C ILE A 34 7.50 -13.00 -4.59
N TYR A 35 6.27 -13.54 -4.64
CA TYR A 35 5.34 -13.49 -3.51
C TYR A 35 5.94 -14.09 -2.23
N THR A 36 6.63 -15.23 -2.33
CA THR A 36 7.18 -15.97 -1.18
C THR A 36 8.60 -15.60 -0.82
N SER A 37 9.41 -15.19 -1.80
CA SER A 37 10.88 -15.14 -1.64
C SER A 37 11.53 -13.94 -2.33
N GLY A 38 10.74 -12.91 -2.68
CA GLY A 38 11.17 -11.78 -3.50
C GLY A 38 11.61 -10.52 -2.76
N CYS A 39 11.77 -10.55 -1.43
CA CYS A 39 11.99 -9.33 -0.63
C CYS A 39 13.24 -8.56 -1.07
N GLY A 40 14.34 -9.26 -1.36
CA GLY A 40 15.56 -8.65 -1.87
C GLY A 40 15.41 -8.07 -3.28
N VAL A 41 14.68 -8.75 -4.17
CA VAL A 41 14.38 -8.27 -5.53
C VAL A 41 13.53 -6.99 -5.46
N CYS A 42 12.46 -6.99 -4.67
CA CYS A 42 11.61 -5.82 -4.50
C CYS A 42 12.35 -4.65 -3.81
N ALA A 43 13.16 -4.92 -2.79
CA ALA A 43 13.94 -3.90 -2.09
C ALA A 43 14.99 -3.24 -3.00
N SER A 44 15.68 -4.03 -3.82
CA SER A 44 16.66 -3.51 -4.79
C SER A 44 16.00 -2.80 -5.98
N LEU A 45 14.82 -3.23 -6.43
CA LEU A 45 14.06 -2.46 -7.41
C LEU A 45 13.65 -1.09 -6.86
N MET A 46 13.27 -1.03 -5.58
CA MET A 46 13.01 0.25 -4.92
C MET A 46 14.25 1.14 -4.88
N VAL A 47 15.45 0.62 -4.68
CA VAL A 47 16.69 1.40 -4.79
C VAL A 47 16.80 2.03 -6.18
N LEU A 48 16.70 1.23 -7.25
CA LEU A 48 16.82 1.73 -8.63
C LEU A 48 15.81 2.83 -8.96
N HIS A 49 14.53 2.58 -8.71
CA HIS A 49 13.45 3.53 -9.04
C HIS A 49 13.57 4.82 -8.23
N ASN A 50 13.93 4.73 -6.95
CA ASN A 50 14.09 5.91 -6.11
C ASN A 50 15.39 6.70 -6.38
N PHE A 51 16.29 6.16 -7.19
CA PHE A 51 17.39 6.88 -7.83
C PHE A 51 17.08 7.34 -9.27
N GLY A 52 15.85 7.14 -9.75
CA GLY A 52 15.40 7.61 -11.07
C GLY A 52 15.53 6.56 -12.19
N PHE A 53 16.02 5.36 -11.90
CA PHE A 53 16.12 4.28 -12.88
C PHE A 53 14.81 3.48 -12.94
N THR A 54 13.84 3.97 -13.71
CA THR A 54 12.45 3.46 -13.73
C THR A 54 12.15 2.49 -14.87
N GLY A 55 13.12 2.20 -15.75
CA GLY A 55 12.93 1.38 -16.95
C GLY A 55 12.72 -0.13 -16.71
N LEU A 56 12.74 -0.59 -15.46
CA LEU A 56 12.58 -2.01 -15.12
C LEU A 56 11.36 -2.20 -14.23
N ASP A 57 10.51 -3.18 -14.53
CA ASP A 57 9.46 -3.62 -13.63
C ASP A 57 9.92 -4.80 -12.76
N THR A 58 9.05 -5.29 -11.86
CA THR A 58 9.37 -6.41 -10.98
C THR A 58 9.77 -7.67 -11.74
N ALA A 59 9.13 -7.98 -12.87
CA ALA A 59 9.43 -9.17 -13.64
C ALA A 59 10.78 -9.05 -14.35
N ALA A 60 11.04 -7.92 -15.02
CA ALA A 60 12.30 -7.66 -15.69
C ALA A 60 13.49 -7.65 -14.71
N TRP A 61 13.33 -7.04 -13.53
CA TRP A 61 14.38 -7.05 -12.51
C TRP A 61 14.59 -8.42 -11.89
N THR A 62 13.53 -9.21 -11.70
CA THR A 62 13.66 -10.61 -11.25
C THR A 62 14.53 -11.42 -12.20
N GLN A 63 14.31 -11.28 -13.51
CA GLN A 63 15.13 -11.97 -14.52
C GLN A 63 16.60 -11.54 -14.44
N LYS A 64 16.89 -10.25 -14.26
CA LYS A 64 18.26 -9.78 -14.03
C LYS A 64 18.86 -10.42 -12.77
N CYS A 65 18.12 -10.47 -11.66
CA CYS A 65 18.58 -11.12 -10.43
C CYS A 65 18.87 -12.61 -10.61
N LEU A 66 18.09 -13.33 -11.42
CA LEU A 66 18.34 -14.72 -11.76
C LEU A 66 19.61 -14.86 -12.62
N LEU A 67 19.73 -14.06 -13.69
CA LEU A 67 20.87 -14.09 -14.61
C LEU A 67 22.19 -13.73 -13.93
N MET A 68 22.19 -12.79 -12.98
CA MET A 68 23.38 -12.45 -12.20
C MET A 68 23.68 -13.47 -11.08
N GLY A 69 22.89 -14.53 -10.97
CA GLY A 69 23.06 -15.57 -9.94
C GLY A 69 22.84 -15.04 -8.52
N ALA A 70 21.99 -14.03 -8.34
CA ALA A 70 21.67 -13.46 -7.03
C ALA A 70 20.61 -14.25 -6.26
N ARG A 71 19.95 -15.23 -6.86
CA ARG A 71 19.04 -16.11 -6.11
C ARG A 71 19.83 -17.06 -5.21
N SER A 72 19.64 -16.92 -3.90
CA SER A 72 20.17 -17.83 -2.87
C SER A 72 19.20 -18.98 -2.60
N ALA A 73 19.51 -19.86 -1.64
CA ALA A 73 18.60 -20.90 -1.17
C ALA A 73 17.23 -20.30 -0.81
N ASP A 74 17.17 -19.42 0.19
CA ASP A 74 15.89 -18.90 0.72
C ASP A 74 15.53 -17.50 0.22
N GLY A 75 16.50 -16.73 -0.27
CA GLY A 75 16.30 -15.32 -0.61
C GLY A 75 17.19 -14.81 -1.76
N THR A 76 17.67 -13.60 -1.60
CA THR A 76 18.51 -12.91 -2.58
C THR A 76 19.87 -12.61 -1.95
N ASN A 77 20.96 -12.97 -2.63
CA ASN A 77 22.30 -12.52 -2.30
C ASN A 77 22.42 -11.02 -2.64
N MET A 78 22.30 -10.18 -1.62
CA MET A 78 22.29 -8.73 -1.82
C MET A 78 23.66 -8.16 -2.20
N ASP A 79 24.77 -8.82 -1.87
CA ASP A 79 26.11 -8.38 -2.30
C ASP A 79 26.27 -8.50 -3.82
N LYS A 80 25.78 -9.59 -4.42
CA LYS A 80 25.74 -9.73 -5.89
C LYS A 80 24.88 -8.67 -6.54
N VAL A 81 23.72 -8.38 -5.96
CA VAL A 81 22.82 -7.33 -6.46
C VAL A 81 23.48 -5.96 -6.36
N ALA A 82 24.11 -5.64 -5.22
CA ALA A 82 24.78 -4.37 -5.00
C ALA A 82 25.95 -4.18 -5.99
N ALA A 83 26.80 -5.19 -6.16
CA ALA A 83 27.89 -5.17 -7.14
C ALA A 83 27.39 -5.08 -8.60
N PHE A 84 26.22 -5.64 -8.92
CA PHE A 84 25.60 -5.45 -10.23
C PHE A 84 25.09 -4.00 -10.39
N ILE A 85 24.46 -3.46 -9.35
CA ILE A 85 23.96 -2.09 -9.36
C ILE A 85 25.10 -1.10 -9.60
N GLU A 86 26.23 -1.25 -8.92
CA GLU A 86 27.40 -0.38 -9.10
C GLU A 86 27.98 -0.39 -10.52
N ARG A 87 28.03 -1.57 -11.14
CA ARG A 87 28.63 -1.72 -12.48
C ARG A 87 27.75 -1.18 -13.60
N HIS A 88 26.43 -1.18 -13.41
CA HIS A 88 25.49 -0.91 -14.50
C HIS A 88 24.66 0.35 -14.29
N PHE A 89 24.66 0.91 -13.09
CA PHE A 89 23.93 2.12 -12.75
C PHE A 89 24.90 3.06 -12.05
N SER A 90 24.71 4.37 -12.23
CA SER A 90 25.49 5.40 -11.54
C SER A 90 25.14 5.46 -10.04
N ILE A 91 25.28 4.35 -9.33
CA ILE A 91 24.95 4.17 -7.92
C ILE A 91 26.10 3.42 -7.26
N VAL A 92 26.78 4.04 -6.30
CA VAL A 92 27.80 3.40 -5.46
C VAL A 92 27.12 2.70 -4.29
N SER A 93 27.62 1.55 -3.86
CA SER A 93 27.16 0.86 -2.67
C SER A 93 28.27 0.65 -1.63
N LYS A 94 27.88 0.46 -0.37
CA LYS A 94 28.79 0.05 0.71
C LYS A 94 28.07 -0.73 1.79
N ARG A 95 28.80 -1.62 2.48
CA ARG A 95 28.31 -2.26 3.70
C ARG A 95 28.46 -1.31 4.88
N ALA A 96 27.47 -1.33 5.76
CA ALA A 96 27.54 -0.67 7.06
C ALA A 96 27.37 -1.67 8.19
N LYS A 97 27.95 -1.35 9.35
CA LYS A 97 27.90 -2.20 10.55
C LYS A 97 26.91 -1.68 11.57
N THR A 98 26.64 -0.37 11.57
CA THR A 98 25.86 0.26 12.64
C THR A 98 24.65 1.02 12.11
N VAL A 99 23.67 1.16 13.00
CA VAL A 99 22.51 2.03 12.76
C VAL A 99 22.91 3.51 12.68
N ALA A 100 24.03 3.89 13.31
CA ALA A 100 24.58 5.24 13.19
C ALA A 100 25.07 5.52 11.76
N ASP A 101 25.79 4.59 11.15
CA ASP A 101 26.22 4.68 9.74
C ASP A 101 25.02 4.81 8.81
N LEU A 102 23.98 3.99 9.03
CA LEU A 102 22.73 4.07 8.28
C LEU A 102 22.09 5.46 8.41
N LYS A 103 21.94 5.97 9.63
CA LYS A 103 21.34 7.28 9.89
C LYS A 103 22.12 8.40 9.18
N ASN A 104 23.45 8.39 9.29
CA ASN A 104 24.30 9.39 8.65
C ASN A 104 24.21 9.31 7.12
N HIS A 105 24.15 8.11 6.56
CA HIS A 105 23.98 7.90 5.12
C HIS A 105 22.66 8.41 4.59
N LEU A 106 21.56 8.18 5.33
CA LEU A 106 20.23 8.67 4.97
C LEU A 106 20.15 10.21 5.05
N LYS A 107 20.80 10.84 6.04
CA LYS A 107 20.92 12.31 6.13
C LYS A 107 21.63 12.92 4.92
N ALA A 108 22.62 12.23 4.38
CA ALA A 108 23.32 12.64 3.15
C ALA A 108 22.49 12.39 1.87
N GLY A 109 21.21 12.01 1.99
CA GLY A 109 20.32 11.74 0.87
C GLY A 109 20.43 10.31 0.29
N GLY A 110 21.36 9.50 0.80
CA GLY A 110 21.53 8.11 0.40
C GLY A 110 20.31 7.25 0.74
N LYS A 111 20.26 6.05 0.16
CA LYS A 111 19.21 5.04 0.39
C LYS A 111 19.83 3.77 0.96
N ALA A 112 19.02 2.90 1.55
CA ALA A 112 19.53 1.65 2.08
C ALA A 112 18.59 0.47 1.89
N ILE A 113 19.18 -0.72 1.90
CA ILE A 113 18.48 -1.98 2.14
C ILE A 113 19.00 -2.53 3.48
N VAL A 114 18.08 -2.85 4.37
CA VAL A 114 18.37 -3.48 5.65
C VAL A 114 17.85 -4.92 5.62
N CYS A 115 18.69 -5.87 6.01
CA CYS A 115 18.27 -7.23 6.32
C CYS A 115 17.98 -7.32 7.81
N VAL A 116 16.82 -7.87 8.16
CA VAL A 116 16.49 -8.28 9.52
C VAL A 116 16.56 -9.79 9.67
N SER A 117 16.99 -10.30 10.82
CA SER A 117 17.20 -11.74 11.05
C SER A 117 15.96 -12.50 11.53
N GLY A 118 14.97 -11.80 12.08
CA GLY A 118 13.95 -12.43 12.92
C GLY A 118 14.36 -12.57 14.39
N GLY A 119 15.55 -12.09 14.77
CA GLY A 119 15.92 -11.84 16.16
C GLY A 119 15.39 -10.50 16.68
N GLY A 120 15.66 -10.20 17.95
CA GLY A 120 15.31 -8.92 18.56
C GLY A 120 13.81 -8.73 18.72
N LYS A 121 13.29 -7.59 18.27
CA LYS A 121 11.88 -7.18 18.42
C LYS A 121 10.98 -7.68 17.29
N GLN A 122 11.55 -8.23 16.22
CA GLN A 122 10.83 -8.81 15.08
C GLN A 122 9.85 -7.83 14.41
N LEU A 123 10.29 -6.57 14.25
CA LEU A 123 9.43 -5.48 13.80
C LEU A 123 8.92 -5.69 12.37
N PHE A 124 9.75 -6.23 11.48
CA PHE A 124 9.42 -6.43 10.07
C PHE A 124 9.26 -7.90 9.69
N SER A 125 9.86 -8.83 10.42
CA SER A 125 9.80 -10.26 10.13
C SER A 125 10.17 -11.08 11.36
N ASN A 126 9.71 -12.33 11.42
CA ASN A 126 10.13 -13.35 12.37
C ASN A 126 11.29 -14.22 11.82
N GLY A 127 11.76 -13.94 10.61
CA GLY A 127 12.94 -14.54 10.00
C GLY A 127 13.67 -13.57 9.08
N GLY A 128 14.64 -14.07 8.31
CA GLY A 128 15.40 -13.29 7.33
C GLY A 128 14.51 -12.48 6.38
N HIS A 129 14.69 -11.15 6.32
CA HIS A 129 13.87 -10.30 5.45
C HIS A 129 14.58 -9.00 5.06
N TYR A 130 14.48 -8.63 3.78
CA TYR A 130 15.00 -7.35 3.27
C TYR A 130 13.92 -6.29 3.24
N VAL A 131 14.23 -5.12 3.79
CA VAL A 131 13.39 -3.91 3.71
C VAL A 131 14.16 -2.75 3.08
N TYR A 132 13.45 -1.88 2.38
CA TYR A 132 14.03 -0.65 1.82
C TYR A 132 13.86 0.50 2.81
N VAL A 133 14.92 1.28 3.03
CA VAL A 133 14.91 2.48 3.86
C VAL A 133 15.17 3.70 2.97
N GLY A 134 14.13 4.51 2.80
CA GLY A 134 14.13 5.61 1.84
C GLY A 134 14.64 6.95 2.38
N GLY A 135 14.69 7.11 3.70
CA GLY A 135 15.09 8.36 4.34
C GLY A 135 14.78 8.39 5.83
N LEU A 136 14.84 9.60 6.38
CA LEU A 136 14.50 9.93 7.75
C LEU A 136 13.35 10.93 7.79
N ASP A 137 12.52 10.85 8.82
CA ASP A 137 11.60 11.92 9.16
C ASP A 137 12.24 13.02 10.01
N LYS A 138 11.52 14.13 10.20
CA LYS A 138 11.99 15.28 11.00
C LYS A 138 12.35 14.91 12.44
N SER A 139 11.80 13.81 12.96
CA SER A 139 12.09 13.28 14.31
C SER A 139 13.18 12.21 14.29
N GLY A 140 13.84 11.98 13.15
CA GLY A 140 14.91 11.00 12.97
C GLY A 140 14.43 9.55 12.90
N ASN A 141 13.12 9.28 12.70
CA ASN A 141 12.63 7.93 12.43
C ASN A 141 13.04 7.50 11.02
N LEU A 142 13.43 6.23 10.87
CA LEU A 142 13.60 5.60 9.56
C LEU A 142 12.25 5.51 8.84
N ILE A 143 12.23 5.80 7.55
CA ILE A 143 11.07 5.61 6.67
C ILE A 143 11.30 4.33 5.87
N VAL A 144 10.58 3.28 6.24
CA VAL A 144 10.77 1.95 5.68
C VAL A 144 9.61 1.59 4.75
N LEU A 145 9.95 1.09 3.55
CA LEU A 145 9.00 0.42 2.67
C LEU A 145 9.27 -1.08 2.76
N ASP A 146 8.29 -1.81 3.30
CA ASP A 146 8.39 -3.24 3.53
C ASP A 146 7.83 -4.02 2.33
N PRO A 147 8.65 -4.76 1.55
CA PRO A 147 8.15 -5.57 0.45
C PRO A 147 7.13 -6.62 0.86
N TYR A 148 7.26 -7.17 2.07
CA TYR A 148 6.43 -8.26 2.59
C TYR A 148 5.30 -7.74 3.48
N TRP A 149 4.60 -6.71 3.02
CA TRP A 149 3.46 -6.15 3.74
C TRP A 149 2.22 -7.04 3.62
N TYR A 150 1.48 -7.25 4.69
CA TYR A 150 0.12 -7.80 4.67
C TYR A 150 -0.75 -7.08 5.67
N ASP A 151 -2.06 -7.17 5.50
CA ASP A 151 -3.01 -6.42 6.32
C ASP A 151 -2.90 -6.88 7.78
N GLY A 152 -2.90 -5.92 8.71
CA GLY A 152 -2.69 -6.19 10.13
C GLY A 152 -1.24 -6.49 10.55
N LYS A 153 -0.27 -6.56 9.63
CA LYS A 153 1.13 -6.91 9.96
C LYS A 153 1.70 -6.12 11.14
N PHE A 154 1.54 -4.80 11.12
CA PHE A 154 2.12 -3.89 12.13
C PHE A 154 1.25 -3.69 13.36
N THR A 155 0.05 -4.28 13.39
CA THR A 155 -0.81 -4.32 14.58
C THR A 155 -0.81 -5.69 15.26
N MET A 156 -0.21 -6.70 14.64
CA MET A 156 -0.26 -8.10 15.10
C MET A 156 0.45 -8.35 16.44
N THR A 157 1.58 -7.69 16.71
CA THR A 157 2.37 -7.92 17.94
C THR A 157 2.49 -6.65 18.78
N ALA A 158 2.71 -6.81 20.10
CA ALA A 158 2.92 -5.68 21.00
C ALA A 158 4.12 -4.83 20.59
N ASN A 159 5.23 -5.46 20.20
CA ASN A 159 6.42 -4.75 19.71
C ASN A 159 6.13 -3.96 18.43
N ARG A 160 5.42 -4.53 17.46
CA ARG A 160 5.08 -3.79 16.23
C ARG A 160 4.18 -2.60 16.53
N ARG A 161 3.16 -2.76 17.39
CA ARG A 161 2.28 -1.66 17.83
C ARG A 161 3.06 -0.56 18.56
N LYS A 162 4.04 -0.94 19.38
CA LYS A 162 4.82 -0.01 20.20
C LYS A 162 5.88 0.75 19.40
N TYR A 163 6.60 0.07 18.52
CA TYR A 163 7.82 0.59 17.90
C TYR A 163 7.67 0.99 16.43
N THR A 164 6.55 0.66 15.79
CA THR A 164 6.30 1.01 14.39
C THR A 164 5.06 1.89 14.25
N LYS A 165 5.11 2.83 13.30
CA LYS A 165 3.96 3.66 12.96
C LYS A 165 3.74 3.64 11.45
N VAL A 166 2.60 3.10 11.04
CA VAL A 166 2.17 3.11 9.65
C VAL A 166 1.70 4.51 9.28
N LYS A 167 2.23 5.06 8.20
CA LYS A 167 1.72 6.28 7.55
C LYS A 167 1.45 6.00 6.09
N ASN A 168 0.48 6.75 5.54
CA ASN A 168 0.23 6.81 4.10
C ASN A 168 -0.08 5.44 3.46
N ALA A 169 -0.60 4.52 4.28
CA ALA A 169 -0.93 3.13 3.95
C ALA A 169 0.23 2.28 3.37
N ARG A 170 1.48 2.72 3.53
CA ARG A 170 2.64 2.01 2.92
C ARG A 170 3.98 2.21 3.63
N GLU A 171 4.16 3.33 4.33
CA GLU A 171 5.42 3.68 4.99
C GLU A 171 5.36 3.27 6.45
N VAL A 172 6.42 2.60 6.91
CA VAL A 172 6.59 2.21 8.31
C VAL A 172 7.67 3.08 8.92
N TYR A 173 7.27 3.88 9.90
CA TYR A 173 8.18 4.75 10.63
C TYR A 173 8.67 3.99 11.86
N VAL A 174 9.98 3.94 12.06
CA VAL A 174 10.61 3.22 13.18
C VAL A 174 11.83 3.98 13.68
N GLN A 175 11.99 4.05 15.00
CA GLN A 175 13.20 4.63 15.58
C GLN A 175 14.41 3.76 15.26
N PRO A 176 15.56 4.34 14.85
CA PRO A 176 16.74 3.56 14.50
C PRO A 176 17.18 2.62 15.64
N ALA A 177 17.15 3.09 16.90
CA ALA A 177 17.48 2.28 18.07
C ALA A 177 16.50 1.12 18.31
N ALA A 178 15.22 1.28 17.93
CA ALA A 178 14.24 0.21 18.06
C ALA A 178 14.54 -0.93 17.09
N LEU A 179 14.95 -0.61 15.85
CA LEU A 179 15.29 -1.57 14.81
C LEU A 179 16.66 -2.24 15.02
N ALA A 180 17.58 -1.61 15.75
CA ALA A 180 18.97 -2.05 15.88
C ALA A 180 19.14 -3.53 16.24
N SER A 181 18.32 -4.04 17.17
CA SER A 181 18.36 -5.44 17.62
C SER A 181 17.92 -6.46 16.57
N ASP A 182 17.26 -6.02 15.51
CA ASP A 182 16.68 -6.89 14.49
C ASP A 182 17.60 -7.03 13.28
N ILE A 183 18.58 -6.13 13.13
CA ILE A 183 19.42 -5.99 11.93
C ILE A 183 20.48 -7.08 11.87
N SER A 184 20.59 -7.72 10.71
CA SER A 184 21.67 -8.65 10.36
C SER A 184 22.53 -8.18 9.18
N GLY A 185 22.12 -7.11 8.48
CA GLY A 185 22.95 -6.50 7.45
C GLY A 185 22.41 -5.18 6.94
N ILE A 186 23.32 -4.31 6.48
CA ILE A 186 23.00 -3.00 5.93
C ILE A 186 23.77 -2.80 4.63
N TRP A 187 23.06 -2.48 3.56
CA TRP A 187 23.61 -2.05 2.27
C TRP A 187 23.19 -0.61 2.04
N LEU A 188 24.16 0.26 1.92
CA LEU A 188 23.99 1.69 1.70
C LEU A 188 24.24 1.98 0.22
N PHE A 189 23.40 2.82 -0.38
CA PHE A 189 23.46 3.17 -1.80
C PHE A 189 23.49 4.70 -1.95
N THR A 190 24.36 5.20 -2.83
CA THR A 190 24.57 6.63 -3.11
C THR A 190 24.54 6.84 -4.61
N ASN A 191 23.92 7.93 -5.07
CA ASN A 191 24.02 8.31 -6.47
C ASN A 191 25.46 8.78 -6.78
N ALA A 192 26.10 8.17 -7.78
CA ALA A 192 27.49 8.45 -8.15
C ALA A 192 27.69 9.84 -8.78
N LYS A 193 26.63 10.48 -9.28
CA LYS A 193 26.73 11.77 -9.99
C LYS A 193 25.61 12.73 -9.62
N GLY A 194 25.66 13.40 -8.46
CA GLY A 194 24.91 14.63 -8.13
C GLY A 194 23.40 14.71 -8.48
N ALA A 195 22.79 13.62 -8.90
CA ALA A 195 21.47 13.62 -9.51
C ALA A 195 20.49 13.72 -8.35
N LYS A 196 19.57 14.67 -8.49
CA LYS A 196 18.60 15.07 -7.47
C LYS A 196 18.10 13.84 -6.73
N THR A 197 18.58 13.68 -5.50
CA THR A 197 18.02 12.74 -4.54
C THR A 197 16.55 13.09 -4.41
N VAL A 198 15.69 12.16 -4.80
CA VAL A 198 14.24 12.37 -4.88
C VAL A 198 13.59 12.41 -3.48
N TYR A 199 14.39 12.63 -2.44
CA TYR A 199 13.90 12.72 -1.07
C TYR A 199 14.88 13.47 -0.17
N ALA A 200 14.44 14.65 0.29
CA ALA A 200 14.98 15.37 1.43
C ALA A 200 14.06 15.14 2.66
N GLU A 201 14.51 15.49 3.86
CA GLU A 201 13.74 15.45 5.13
C GLU A 201 12.38 16.20 5.09
N ASN A 202 12.04 16.85 3.97
CA ASN A 202 10.79 17.58 3.74
C ASN A 202 9.70 16.75 3.02
N ASP A 203 10.03 15.62 2.39
CA ASP A 203 9.04 14.83 1.61
C ASP A 203 8.19 13.87 2.49
N VAL A 204 8.36 13.92 3.81
CA VAL A 204 7.74 13.04 4.84
C VAL A 204 6.25 13.17 5.07
N ASN A 205 5.58 14.00 4.28
CA ASN A 205 4.18 14.33 4.46
C ASN A 205 3.31 13.92 3.27
N TYR A 206 3.62 12.82 2.59
CA TYR A 206 2.68 12.29 1.59
C TYR A 206 1.47 11.60 2.25
N ARG A 207 0.57 12.33 2.93
CA ARG A 207 -0.79 11.82 3.08
C ARG A 207 -1.39 11.79 1.67
N LYS A 208 -1.74 10.60 1.14
CA LYS A 208 -2.76 10.55 0.07
C LYS A 208 -3.93 11.36 0.63
N ALA A 209 -4.28 12.46 -0.05
CA ALA A 209 -5.36 13.31 0.42
C ALA A 209 -6.56 12.41 0.68
N SER A 210 -7.12 12.50 1.90
CA SER A 210 -8.34 11.79 2.22
C SER A 210 -9.36 12.17 1.14
N PRO A 211 -10.02 11.19 0.50
CA PRO A 211 -11.07 11.47 -0.47
C PRO A 211 -12.04 12.50 0.11
N LYS A 212 -12.29 13.57 -0.65
CA LYS A 212 -13.20 14.64 -0.23
C LYS A 212 -14.57 14.30 -0.80
N ALA A 213 -15.57 14.23 0.06
CA ALA A 213 -16.94 14.01 -0.38
C ALA A 213 -17.34 15.08 -1.42
N PRO A 214 -18.02 14.69 -2.52
CA PRO A 214 -18.48 15.66 -3.50
C PRO A 214 -19.57 16.56 -2.92
N THR A 215 -19.61 17.81 -3.34
CA THR A 215 -20.74 18.70 -3.05
C THR A 215 -21.88 18.38 -4.01
N ILE A 216 -23.03 17.96 -3.47
CA ILE A 216 -24.22 17.59 -4.24
C ILE A 216 -25.37 18.49 -3.79
N LYS A 217 -25.91 19.27 -4.72
CA LYS A 217 -27.07 20.12 -4.47
C LYS A 217 -28.37 19.32 -4.63
N PRO A 218 -29.48 19.73 -3.99
CA PRO A 218 -30.80 19.20 -4.31
C PRO A 218 -31.08 19.30 -5.82
N GLY A 219 -31.75 18.29 -6.38
CA GLY A 219 -32.00 18.20 -7.81
C GLY A 219 -32.17 16.76 -8.30
N THR A 220 -32.28 16.59 -9.60
CA THR A 220 -32.50 15.28 -10.23
C THR A 220 -31.17 14.67 -10.68
N TYR A 221 -30.95 13.41 -10.30
CA TYR A 221 -29.73 12.66 -10.62
C TYR A 221 -30.05 11.24 -11.04
N THR A 222 -29.14 10.61 -11.77
CA THR A 222 -29.27 9.19 -12.15
C THR A 222 -28.31 8.34 -11.35
N THR A 223 -28.82 7.28 -10.71
CA THR A 223 -27.97 6.30 -10.01
C THR A 223 -27.08 5.53 -10.98
N THR A 224 -25.82 5.31 -10.63
CA THR A 224 -24.85 4.59 -11.49
C THR A 224 -24.65 3.13 -11.07
N ALA A 225 -25.25 2.72 -9.96
CA ALA A 225 -25.22 1.35 -9.46
C ALA A 225 -26.54 1.07 -8.71
N VAL A 226 -26.81 -0.21 -8.45
CA VAL A 226 -27.93 -0.62 -7.58
C VAL A 226 -27.70 -0.06 -6.18
N ARG A 227 -28.68 0.64 -5.59
CA ARG A 227 -28.56 1.23 -4.25
C ARG A 227 -29.71 0.84 -3.34
N GLY A 228 -29.39 0.46 -2.11
CA GLY A 228 -30.38 0.22 -1.06
C GLY A 228 -31.03 1.51 -0.58
N ILE A 229 -32.31 1.43 -0.23
CA ILE A 229 -33.11 2.53 0.31
C ILE A 229 -33.35 2.31 1.80
N TYR A 230 -32.93 3.26 2.62
CA TYR A 230 -32.84 3.16 4.07
C TYR A 230 -33.80 4.13 4.76
N LYS A 231 -34.13 3.82 6.02
CA LYS A 231 -35.04 4.63 6.85
C LYS A 231 -34.42 5.99 7.20
N GLY A 232 -33.09 6.03 7.38
CA GLY A 232 -32.33 7.25 7.64
C GLY A 232 -30.96 7.22 6.94
N ALA A 233 -30.19 8.28 7.11
CA ALA A 233 -28.81 8.34 6.63
C ALA A 233 -27.95 7.32 7.40
N GLY A 234 -27.47 6.28 6.72
CA GLY A 234 -26.61 5.25 7.29
C GLY A 234 -27.25 3.87 7.29
N ALA A 235 -26.45 2.84 7.00
CA ALA A 235 -26.94 1.47 6.90
C ALA A 235 -27.54 0.93 8.21
N ALA A 236 -27.03 1.38 9.35
CA ALA A 236 -27.51 1.01 10.69
C ALA A 236 -28.96 1.45 10.97
N THR A 237 -29.50 2.41 10.21
CA THR A 237 -30.90 2.83 10.35
C THR A 237 -31.90 1.79 9.85
N GLY A 238 -31.41 0.73 9.20
CA GLY A 238 -32.20 -0.34 8.63
C GLY A 238 -32.72 0.01 7.24
N ARG A 239 -32.73 -1.02 6.38
CA ARG A 239 -33.27 -0.90 5.02
C ARG A 239 -34.79 -0.89 5.06
N LYS A 240 -35.41 -0.10 4.19
CA LYS A 240 -36.86 -0.12 3.97
C LYS A 240 -37.26 -1.39 3.22
N LYS A 241 -38.53 -1.78 3.30
CA LYS A 241 -39.11 -2.80 2.42
C LYS A 241 -39.72 -2.16 1.18
N VAL A 242 -39.90 -2.93 0.11
CA VAL A 242 -40.51 -2.43 -1.14
C VAL A 242 -41.87 -1.79 -0.90
N LYS A 243 -42.69 -2.38 -0.02
CA LYS A 243 -43.99 -1.82 0.36
C LYS A 243 -43.91 -0.42 0.99
N ASP A 244 -42.77 -0.05 1.60
CA ASP A 244 -42.58 1.23 2.30
C ASP A 244 -42.10 2.34 1.36
N LEU A 245 -41.83 2.03 0.08
CA LEU A 245 -41.45 3.01 -0.93
C LEU A 245 -42.65 3.79 -1.46
N THR A 246 -42.42 4.95 -2.05
CA THR A 246 -43.47 5.67 -2.79
C THR A 246 -43.95 4.84 -3.98
N THR A 247 -45.13 5.16 -4.52
CA THR A 247 -45.67 4.49 -5.72
C THR A 247 -44.66 4.52 -6.88
N ASP A 248 -44.04 5.67 -7.11
CA ASP A 248 -42.97 5.82 -8.09
C ASP A 248 -41.71 5.01 -7.73
N GLY A 249 -41.25 5.08 -6.47
CA GLY A 249 -40.09 4.32 -6.01
C GLY A 249 -40.25 2.80 -6.19
N ARG A 250 -41.46 2.26 -6.02
CA ARG A 250 -41.73 0.84 -6.29
C ARG A 250 -41.51 0.45 -7.74
N ARG A 251 -41.74 1.35 -8.71
CA ARG A 251 -41.47 1.10 -10.14
C ARG A 251 -39.97 0.94 -10.42
N HIS A 252 -39.12 1.60 -9.62
CA HIS A 252 -37.67 1.56 -9.76
C HIS A 252 -36.98 0.52 -8.90
N ALA A 253 -37.73 -0.18 -8.03
CA ALA A 253 -37.21 -1.27 -7.23
C ALA A 253 -36.69 -2.42 -8.12
N THR A 254 -35.68 -3.13 -7.62
CA THR A 254 -35.12 -4.34 -8.24
C THR A 254 -36.07 -5.55 -8.16
N THR A 255 -37.10 -5.48 -7.33
CA THR A 255 -38.10 -6.54 -7.17
C THR A 255 -39.45 -5.95 -6.80
N SER A 256 -40.53 -6.61 -7.22
CA SER A 256 -41.92 -6.27 -6.87
C SER A 256 -42.39 -6.92 -5.56
N LYS A 257 -41.60 -7.82 -4.95
CA LYS A 257 -41.96 -8.51 -3.71
C LYS A 257 -42.07 -7.52 -2.55
N GLN A 258 -43.28 -7.30 -2.06
CA GLN A 258 -43.60 -6.27 -1.06
C GLN A 258 -42.74 -6.34 0.22
N LYS A 259 -42.45 -7.55 0.71
CA LYS A 259 -41.67 -7.79 1.94
C LYS A 259 -40.14 -7.85 1.71
N ALA A 260 -39.69 -7.74 0.46
CA ALA A 260 -38.26 -7.73 0.14
C ALA A 260 -37.62 -6.38 0.51
N ASP A 261 -36.30 -6.41 0.67
CA ASP A 261 -35.49 -5.23 0.89
C ASP A 261 -35.56 -4.26 -0.29
N ALA A 262 -35.78 -2.99 0.00
CA ALA A 262 -35.86 -1.95 -1.00
C ALA A 262 -34.47 -1.61 -1.58
N MET A 263 -34.30 -1.87 -2.86
CA MET A 263 -33.11 -1.51 -3.63
C MET A 263 -33.56 -0.93 -4.97
N PHE A 264 -33.09 0.26 -5.33
CA PHE A 264 -33.29 0.83 -6.67
C PHE A 264 -32.30 0.23 -7.67
N ARG A 265 -32.77 0.01 -8.90
CA ARG A 265 -31.93 -0.42 -10.02
C ARG A 265 -30.90 0.66 -10.38
N ALA A 266 -29.75 0.25 -10.92
CA ALA A 266 -28.86 1.19 -11.59
C ALA A 266 -29.61 1.88 -12.74
N GLY A 267 -29.30 3.14 -13.02
CA GLY A 267 -30.00 3.95 -14.01
C GLY A 267 -31.33 4.53 -13.52
N THR A 268 -31.68 4.36 -12.23
CA THR A 268 -32.86 5.01 -11.66
C THR A 268 -32.62 6.50 -11.50
N THR A 269 -33.50 7.31 -12.07
CA THR A 269 -33.61 8.75 -11.81
C THR A 269 -34.18 8.98 -10.42
N ILE A 270 -33.52 9.81 -9.63
CA ILE A 270 -33.95 10.18 -8.27
C ILE A 270 -33.93 11.70 -8.12
N THR A 271 -34.86 12.22 -7.33
CA THR A 271 -34.80 13.58 -6.81
C THR A 271 -34.07 13.56 -5.47
N VAL A 272 -32.88 14.14 -5.41
CA VAL A 272 -32.15 14.41 -4.18
C VAL A 272 -32.75 15.63 -3.52
N LEU A 273 -33.27 15.47 -2.31
CA LEU A 273 -33.89 16.52 -1.51
C LEU A 273 -32.87 17.18 -0.57
N GLU A 274 -31.98 16.38 0.01
CA GLU A 274 -30.89 16.84 0.86
C GLU A 274 -29.77 15.79 0.89
N THR A 275 -28.60 16.18 1.41
CA THR A 275 -27.48 15.27 1.64
C THR A 275 -26.94 15.35 3.05
N LYS A 276 -26.42 14.24 3.57
CA LYS A 276 -25.80 14.15 4.88
C LYS A 276 -24.49 13.37 4.81
N LEU A 277 -23.40 14.01 5.21
CA LEU A 277 -22.10 13.37 5.41
C LEU A 277 -22.07 12.76 6.81
N LEU A 278 -21.81 11.47 6.91
CA LEU A 278 -21.74 10.78 8.20
C LEU A 278 -20.30 10.75 8.74
N SER A 279 -20.14 10.46 10.03
CA SER A 279 -18.84 10.27 10.68
C SER A 279 -18.03 9.10 10.09
N THR A 280 -18.72 8.10 9.52
CA THR A 280 -18.12 7.03 8.72
C THR A 280 -17.40 7.55 7.46
N GLY A 281 -17.69 8.79 7.07
CA GLY A 281 -17.16 9.42 5.87
C GLY A 281 -18.04 9.23 4.63
N ASN A 282 -19.07 8.38 4.65
CA ASN A 282 -19.92 8.19 3.48
C ASN A 282 -20.94 9.32 3.34
N LEU A 283 -21.21 9.73 2.10
CA LEU A 283 -22.23 10.72 1.77
C LEU A 283 -23.53 10.03 1.40
N TRP A 284 -24.61 10.48 2.04
CA TRP A 284 -25.97 9.98 1.83
C TRP A 284 -26.86 11.07 1.26
N ALA A 285 -27.80 10.69 0.42
CA ALA A 285 -28.85 11.56 -0.08
C ALA A 285 -30.22 11.08 0.41
N ARG A 286 -31.14 12.01 0.65
CA ARG A 286 -32.56 11.70 0.83
C ARG A 286 -33.28 11.89 -0.49
N CYS A 287 -34.10 10.91 -0.86
CA CYS A 287 -35.10 11.00 -1.92
C CYS A 287 -36.50 10.79 -1.33
N PRO A 288 -37.59 11.00 -2.09
CA PRO A 288 -38.96 10.80 -1.58
C PRO A 288 -39.21 9.42 -0.97
N SER A 289 -38.53 8.39 -1.47
CA SER A 289 -38.68 7.01 -0.99
C SER A 289 -37.81 6.66 0.23
N GLY A 290 -36.82 7.49 0.59
CA GLY A 290 -35.91 7.24 1.71
C GLY A 290 -34.48 7.67 1.44
N TRP A 291 -33.53 7.13 2.18
CA TRP A 291 -32.12 7.50 2.09
C TRP A 291 -31.29 6.49 1.31
N LEU A 292 -30.31 6.95 0.55
CA LEU A 292 -29.35 6.09 -0.14
C LEU A 292 -27.95 6.68 -0.05
N CYS A 293 -26.95 5.81 0.06
CA CYS A 293 -25.56 6.26 -0.02
C CYS A 293 -25.20 6.56 -1.48
N ILE A 294 -24.68 7.76 -1.70
CA ILE A 294 -24.38 8.33 -3.03
C ILE A 294 -22.88 8.56 -3.25
N TRP A 295 -22.06 8.44 -2.20
CA TRP A 295 -20.60 8.35 -2.31
C TRP A 295 -20.02 7.57 -1.13
N GLU A 296 -19.08 6.67 -1.42
CA GLU A 296 -18.35 5.86 -0.44
C GLU A 296 -16.90 6.31 -0.36
N LYS A 297 -16.44 6.67 0.84
CA LYS A 297 -15.11 7.23 1.08
C LYS A 297 -13.99 6.23 0.82
N ASP A 298 -14.18 4.98 1.23
CA ASP A 298 -13.12 3.96 1.21
C ASP A 298 -12.66 3.60 -0.20
N ILE A 299 -13.58 3.68 -1.15
CA ILE A 299 -13.32 3.41 -2.58
C ILE A 299 -13.36 4.68 -3.44
N ASP A 300 -13.54 5.85 -2.81
CA ASP A 300 -13.70 7.16 -3.45
C ASP A 300 -14.64 7.13 -4.68
N ARG A 301 -15.82 6.52 -4.50
CA ARG A 301 -16.74 6.27 -5.61
C ARG A 301 -18.06 6.98 -5.41
N LYS A 302 -18.44 7.78 -6.40
CA LYS A 302 -19.76 8.41 -6.52
C LYS A 302 -20.73 7.46 -7.22
N PHE A 303 -21.97 7.37 -6.71
CA PHE A 303 -23.01 6.47 -7.20
C PHE A 303 -24.18 7.19 -7.91
N ILE A 304 -24.03 8.48 -8.18
CA ILE A 304 -24.98 9.27 -8.94
C ILE A 304 -24.24 10.09 -9.99
N LYS A 305 -24.89 10.40 -11.12
CA LYS A 305 -24.40 11.33 -12.13
C LYS A 305 -25.49 12.34 -12.47
#